data_AF-A0ABD5YUT2-F1
#
_entry.id   AF-A0ABD5YUT2-F1
#
_cell.length_a   1.000
_cell.length_b   1.000
_cell.length_c   1.000
_cell.angle_alpha   90.00
_cell.angle_beta   90.00
_cell.angle_gamma   90.00
#
_symmetry.space_group_name_H-M   'P 1'
#
loop_
_entity.id
_entity.type
_entity.pdbx_description
1 polymer ?
#
loop_
_entity_poly.entity_id
_entity_poly.type
_entity_poly.pdbx_seq_one_letter_code
_entity_poly.pdbx_strand_id
1 'polypeptide(L)'
;MKIDLKVRSPTHIGSGDELSRHEYQFEDGQAFVPDIRTYFRDNPNEVDAFVTAIERSEPVNHIFDDGYSRYTLDSSWVNPDSIRGSVSVALKDGSDVPYIPGTSLKGWIRTTLAYRALENGASLHRVNKQAINDLFRVGKGETRDDLLRCVTVQDAHPVSEAELALCEIKTYSLDRSGTLRERGRTMPSVSRAERSSRPMSL
;
A
#
# COMPACT_ATOMS: atom_id res chain seq x y z
N MET A 1 27.08 -8.40 -10.39
CA MET A 1 26.05 -9.19 -11.09
C MET A 1 24.89 -8.26 -11.40
N LYS A 2 24.34 -8.31 -12.61
CA LYS A 2 23.12 -7.56 -12.97
C LYS A 2 21.94 -8.52 -12.94
N ILE A 3 20.82 -8.08 -12.40
CA ILE A 3 19.58 -8.84 -12.30
C ILE A 3 18.46 -7.97 -12.88
N ASP A 4 17.65 -8.53 -13.75
CA ASP A 4 16.45 -7.87 -14.24
C ASP A 4 15.27 -8.30 -13.37
N LEU A 5 14.63 -7.32 -12.72
CA LEU A 5 13.47 -7.54 -11.87
C LEU A 5 12.20 -7.25 -12.65
N LYS A 6 11.23 -8.18 -12.63
CA LYS A 6 9.92 -7.99 -13.26
C LYS A 6 8.82 -8.14 -12.24
N VAL A 7 8.04 -7.08 -12.04
CA VAL A 7 6.85 -7.09 -11.21
C VAL A 7 5.75 -7.92 -11.89
N ARG A 8 5.12 -8.82 -11.13
CA ARG A 8 4.07 -9.75 -11.64
C ARG A 8 2.70 -9.55 -11.00
N SER A 9 2.63 -8.74 -9.96
CA SER A 9 1.43 -8.40 -9.21
C SER A 9 1.59 -6.99 -8.63
N PRO A 10 0.49 -6.29 -8.29
CA PRO A 10 0.58 -5.05 -7.54
C PRO A 10 1.54 -5.20 -6.35
N THR A 11 2.54 -4.32 -6.30
CA THR A 11 3.62 -4.39 -5.32
C THR A 11 3.74 -3.03 -4.67
N HIS A 12 3.54 -2.98 -3.36
CA HIS A 12 3.65 -1.76 -2.57
C HIS A 12 4.83 -1.85 -1.62
N ILE A 13 5.74 -0.88 -1.70
CA ILE A 13 6.79 -0.64 -0.72
C ILE A 13 6.51 0.75 -0.17
N GLY A 14 6.04 0.83 1.07
CA GLY A 14 5.58 2.10 1.65
C GLY A 14 6.73 3.02 2.06
N SER A 15 6.54 4.34 1.89
CA SER A 15 7.41 5.36 2.50
C SER A 15 7.18 5.49 4.00
N GLY A 16 6.00 5.09 4.47
CA GLY A 16 5.50 5.41 5.81
C GLY A 16 4.57 6.62 5.82
N ASP A 17 4.47 7.35 4.70
CA ASP A 17 3.53 8.43 4.53
C ASP A 17 2.17 7.92 4.06
N GLU A 18 1.14 8.71 4.36
CA GLU A 18 -0.22 8.45 3.96
C GLU A 18 -0.86 9.73 3.43
N LEU A 19 -1.65 9.60 2.36
CA LEU A 19 -2.49 10.68 1.85
C LEU A 19 -3.88 10.59 2.49
N SER A 20 -4.35 11.69 3.06
CA SER A 20 -5.73 11.84 3.50
C SER A 20 -6.67 12.06 2.31
N ARG A 21 -7.97 11.86 2.56
CA ARG A 21 -9.07 12.11 1.59
C ARG A 21 -8.99 13.48 0.88
N HIS A 22 -8.44 14.50 1.53
CA HIS A 22 -8.40 15.87 1.02
C HIS A 22 -7.11 16.16 0.22
N GLU A 23 -6.22 15.17 0.08
CA GLU A 23 -4.94 15.31 -0.62
C GLU A 23 -4.92 14.62 -1.98
N TYR A 24 -6.06 14.09 -2.41
CA TYR A 24 -6.23 13.53 -3.74
C TYR A 24 -7.68 13.68 -4.21
N GLN A 25 -7.88 13.56 -5.52
CA GLN A 25 -9.17 13.68 -6.17
C GLN A 25 -9.36 12.55 -7.18
N PHE A 26 -10.62 12.21 -7.46
CA PHE A 26 -10.95 11.22 -8.49
C PHE A 26 -11.66 11.88 -9.66
N GLU A 27 -11.17 11.61 -10.86
CA GLU A 27 -11.79 12.04 -12.10
C GLU A 27 -11.52 11.00 -13.19
N ASP A 28 -12.55 10.57 -13.91
CA ASP A 28 -12.45 9.67 -15.09
C ASP A 28 -11.54 8.43 -14.91
N GLY A 29 -11.62 7.79 -13.75
CA GLY A 29 -10.84 6.59 -13.44
C GLY A 29 -9.36 6.87 -13.16
N GLN A 30 -9.01 8.12 -12.89
CA GLN A 30 -7.72 8.56 -12.41
C GLN A 30 -7.83 9.12 -10.98
N ALA A 31 -6.75 8.94 -10.21
CA ALA A 31 -6.56 9.64 -8.95
C ALA A 31 -5.48 10.71 -9.12
N PHE A 32 -5.87 11.98 -8.96
CA PHE A 32 -5.02 13.14 -9.07
C PHE A 32 -4.51 13.55 -7.68
N VAL A 33 -3.19 13.74 -7.55
CA VAL A 33 -2.57 14.24 -6.31
C VAL A 33 -1.98 15.63 -6.58
N PRO A 34 -2.59 16.72 -6.07
CA PRO A 34 -2.07 18.07 -6.27
C PRO A 34 -0.79 18.33 -5.47
N ASP A 35 0.07 19.19 -6.00
CA ASP A 35 1.10 19.86 -5.22
C ASP A 35 0.51 21.03 -4.42
N ILE A 36 -0.17 20.68 -3.32
CA ILE A 36 -0.87 21.61 -2.41
C ILE A 36 0.03 22.77 -1.98
N ARG A 37 1.33 22.52 -1.75
CA ARG A 37 2.28 23.54 -1.31
C ARG A 37 2.49 24.60 -2.39
N THR A 38 2.64 24.17 -3.64
CA THR A 38 2.79 25.10 -4.77
C THR A 38 1.47 25.83 -5.01
N TYR A 39 0.34 25.12 -4.94
CA TYR A 39 -0.99 25.70 -5.08
C TYR A 39 -1.23 26.87 -4.11
N PHE A 40 -1.02 26.69 -2.80
CA PHE A 40 -1.27 27.77 -1.81
C PHE A 40 -0.21 28.87 -1.81
N ARG A 41 0.99 28.60 -2.31
CA ARG A 41 1.99 29.65 -2.54
C ARG A 41 1.50 30.62 -3.62
N ASP A 42 0.88 30.10 -4.67
CA ASP A 42 0.41 30.90 -5.80
C ASP A 42 -1.00 31.46 -5.55
N ASN A 43 -1.82 30.77 -4.73
CA ASN A 43 -3.19 31.13 -4.37
C ASN A 43 -3.39 31.24 -2.84
N PRO A 44 -2.74 32.21 -2.16
CA PRO A 44 -2.77 32.30 -0.70
C PRO A 44 -4.17 32.57 -0.12
N ASN A 45 -5.08 33.15 -0.90
CA ASN A 45 -6.45 33.46 -0.46
C ASN A 45 -7.35 32.22 -0.36
N GLU A 46 -6.96 31.09 -0.96
CA GLU A 46 -7.74 29.84 -0.98
C GLU A 46 -7.48 28.98 0.27
N VAL A 47 -6.50 29.36 1.10
CA VAL A 47 -6.12 28.61 2.32
C VAL A 47 -7.29 28.53 3.30
N ASP A 48 -7.97 29.64 3.56
CA ASP A 48 -9.08 29.67 4.52
C ASP A 48 -10.27 28.82 4.05
N ALA A 49 -10.55 28.83 2.74
CA ALA A 49 -11.59 27.99 2.14
C ALA A 49 -11.25 26.50 2.29
N PHE A 50 -9.99 26.12 2.02
CA PHE A 50 -9.52 24.75 2.19
C PHE A 50 -9.58 24.27 3.64
N VAL A 51 -9.12 25.09 4.60
CA VAL A 51 -9.21 24.77 6.03
C VAL A 51 -10.66 24.58 6.45
N THR A 52 -11.55 25.48 6.01
CA THR A 52 -13.00 25.38 6.29
C THR A 52 -13.59 24.09 5.74
N ALA A 53 -13.24 23.70 4.51
CA ALA A 53 -13.70 22.47 3.90
C ALA A 53 -13.25 21.23 4.68
N ILE A 54 -11.98 21.17 5.09
CA ILE A 54 -11.45 20.08 5.93
C ILE A 54 -12.21 19.98 7.26
N GLU A 55 -12.39 21.10 7.96
CA GLU A 55 -13.09 21.13 9.25
C GLU A 55 -14.53 20.63 9.14
N ARG A 56 -15.18 20.90 8.01
CA ARG A 56 -16.54 20.46 7.70
C ARG A 56 -16.61 19.07 7.04
N SER A 57 -15.47 18.44 6.79
CA SER A 57 -15.37 17.18 6.01
C SER A 57 -16.02 17.29 4.63
N GLU A 58 -15.98 18.47 4.03
CA GLU A 58 -16.49 18.75 2.70
C GLU A 58 -15.46 18.34 1.62
N PRO A 59 -15.91 17.93 0.42
CA PRO A 59 -15.03 17.65 -0.70
C PRO A 59 -14.21 18.90 -1.10
N VAL A 60 -12.90 18.73 -1.28
CA VAL A 60 -11.97 19.80 -1.69
C VAL A 60 -11.67 19.79 -3.18
N ASN A 61 -12.38 18.96 -3.94
CA ASN A 61 -12.14 18.76 -5.37
C ASN A 61 -12.37 20.03 -6.21
N HIS A 62 -13.18 20.96 -5.72
CA HIS A 62 -13.43 22.24 -6.39
C HIS A 62 -12.32 23.28 -6.16
N ILE A 63 -11.34 22.99 -5.29
CA ILE A 63 -10.32 23.96 -4.87
C ILE A 63 -9.09 23.90 -5.76
N PHE A 64 -8.65 22.73 -6.20
CA PHE A 64 -7.39 22.61 -6.94
C PHE A 64 -7.63 22.50 -8.44
N ASP A 65 -6.94 23.34 -9.21
CA ASP A 65 -6.90 23.25 -10.67
C ASP A 65 -5.90 22.18 -11.15
N ASP A 66 -6.18 21.59 -12.33
CA ASP A 66 -5.35 20.57 -12.99
C ASP A 66 -3.89 20.98 -13.18
N GLY A 67 -3.63 22.29 -13.28
CA GLY A 67 -2.29 22.87 -13.48
C GLY A 67 -1.31 22.63 -12.33
N TYR A 68 -1.80 22.17 -11.17
CA TYR A 68 -0.99 21.88 -9.99
C TYR A 68 -0.84 20.37 -9.71
N SER A 69 -1.00 19.51 -10.72
CA SER A 69 -0.74 18.08 -10.55
C SER A 69 0.68 17.82 -10.09
N ARG A 70 0.85 17.08 -8.98
CA ARG A 70 2.14 16.48 -8.64
C ARG A 70 2.34 15.20 -9.43
N TYR A 71 1.33 14.33 -9.42
CA TYR A 71 1.26 13.11 -10.22
C TYR A 71 -0.17 12.59 -10.30
N THR A 72 -0.41 11.70 -11.28
CA THR A 72 -1.70 11.06 -11.51
C THR A 72 -1.52 9.53 -11.47
N LEU A 73 -2.49 8.83 -10.89
CA LEU A 73 -2.48 7.37 -10.78
C LEU A 73 -3.68 6.77 -11.51
N ASP A 74 -3.47 5.64 -12.20
CA ASP A 74 -4.59 4.83 -12.66
C ASP A 74 -5.38 4.33 -11.43
N SER A 75 -6.66 4.68 -11.36
CA SER A 75 -7.57 4.26 -10.31
C SER A 75 -8.82 3.57 -10.86
N SER A 76 -8.78 3.12 -12.11
CA SER A 76 -9.92 2.51 -12.81
C SER A 76 -10.46 1.24 -12.14
N TRP A 77 -9.64 0.61 -11.28
CA TRP A 77 -9.96 -0.60 -10.53
C TRP A 77 -10.47 -0.35 -9.11
N VAL A 78 -10.54 0.93 -8.70
CA VAL A 78 -10.88 1.34 -7.34
C VAL A 78 -12.22 2.05 -7.35
N ASN A 79 -13.06 1.75 -6.36
CA ASN A 79 -14.25 2.54 -6.10
C ASN A 79 -13.90 3.68 -5.13
N PRO A 80 -13.97 4.96 -5.54
CA PRO A 80 -13.70 6.10 -4.66
C PRO A 80 -14.46 6.04 -3.32
N ASP A 81 -15.72 5.58 -3.35
CA ASP A 81 -16.58 5.50 -2.17
C ASP A 81 -16.18 4.38 -1.20
N SER A 82 -15.37 3.40 -1.65
CA SER A 82 -14.89 2.32 -0.78
C SER A 82 -13.68 2.70 0.06
N ILE A 83 -13.01 3.83 -0.27
CA ILE A 83 -11.84 4.29 0.47
C ILE A 83 -12.28 4.90 1.80
N ARG A 84 -12.02 4.16 2.87
CA ARG A 84 -12.27 4.58 4.24
C ARG A 84 -10.94 4.90 4.92
N GLY A 85 -10.60 6.18 4.97
CA GLY A 85 -9.38 6.65 5.63
C GLY A 85 -8.36 7.19 4.65
N SER A 86 -7.10 6.83 4.88
CA SER A 86 -5.94 7.30 4.14
C SER A 86 -5.43 6.28 3.13
N VAL A 87 -4.64 6.75 2.18
CA VAL A 87 -3.98 5.95 1.14
C VAL A 87 -2.48 5.92 1.42
N SER A 88 -1.91 4.73 1.63
CA SER A 88 -0.47 4.59 1.82
C SER A 88 0.32 4.95 0.56
N VAL A 89 1.40 5.72 0.74
CA VAL A 89 2.23 6.23 -0.36
C VAL A 89 3.39 5.27 -0.64
N ALA A 90 3.64 5.02 -1.93
CA ALA A 90 4.80 4.24 -2.36
C ALA A 90 6.09 5.02 -2.08
N LEU A 91 7.15 4.31 -1.70
CA LEU A 91 8.45 4.91 -1.47
C LEU A 91 9.04 5.49 -2.76
N LYS A 92 9.50 6.73 -2.66
CA LYS A 92 10.10 7.51 -3.72
C LYS A 92 11.51 7.95 -3.37
N ASP A 93 12.32 8.25 -4.38
CA ASP A 93 13.67 8.79 -4.20
C ASP A 93 13.63 10.31 -3.94
N GLY A 94 14.81 10.94 -3.87
CA GLY A 94 14.92 12.39 -3.66
C GLY A 94 14.39 13.25 -4.82
N SER A 95 14.02 12.63 -5.94
CA SER A 95 13.41 13.28 -7.11
C SER A 95 11.92 12.97 -7.23
N ASP A 96 11.29 12.44 -6.18
CA ASP A 96 9.86 12.07 -6.11
C ASP A 96 9.46 10.93 -7.07
N VAL A 97 10.43 10.12 -7.52
CA VAL A 97 10.18 8.98 -8.43
C VAL A 97 10.16 7.67 -7.65
N PRO A 98 9.15 6.80 -7.84
CA PRO A 98 9.05 5.53 -7.12
C PRO A 98 10.20 4.59 -7.49
N TYR A 99 10.68 3.82 -6.51
CA TYR A 99 11.71 2.80 -6.75
C TYR A 99 11.61 1.64 -5.75
N ILE A 100 12.35 0.57 -6.01
CA ILE A 100 12.46 -0.57 -5.09
C ILE A 100 13.81 -0.48 -4.37
N PRO A 101 13.84 -0.30 -3.05
CA PRO A 101 15.10 -0.27 -2.29
C PRO A 101 15.83 -1.61 -2.31
N GLY A 102 17.15 -1.53 -2.39
CA GLY A 102 18.05 -2.66 -2.23
C GLY A 102 17.92 -3.27 -0.84
N THR A 103 17.56 -2.49 0.18
CA THR A 103 17.26 -2.99 1.53
C THR A 103 16.02 -3.89 1.57
N SER A 104 14.95 -3.54 0.85
CA SER A 104 13.75 -4.37 0.70
C SER A 104 14.06 -5.68 -0.04
N LEU A 105 14.80 -5.60 -1.15
CA LEU A 105 15.25 -6.78 -1.90
C LEU A 105 16.19 -7.66 -1.06
N LYS A 106 17.12 -7.07 -0.32
CA LYS A 106 18.00 -7.80 0.62
C LYS A 106 17.20 -8.46 1.74
N GLY A 107 16.14 -7.83 2.22
CA GLY A 107 15.20 -8.41 3.18
C GLY A 107 14.50 -9.67 2.64
N TRP A 108 14.08 -9.62 1.37
CA TRP A 108 13.51 -10.78 0.67
C TRP A 108 14.54 -11.92 0.53
N ILE A 109 15.74 -11.63 0.04
CA ILE A 109 16.85 -12.60 -0.07
C ILE A 109 17.16 -13.24 1.30
N ARG A 110 17.27 -12.43 2.36
CA ARG A 110 17.50 -12.91 3.73
C ARG A 110 16.43 -13.92 4.15
N THR A 111 15.17 -13.63 3.88
CA THR A 111 14.06 -14.53 4.25
C THR A 111 14.13 -15.85 3.47
N THR A 112 14.43 -15.80 2.17
CA THR A 112 14.62 -16.99 1.33
C THR A 112 15.79 -17.85 1.82
N LEU A 113 16.93 -17.23 2.15
CA LEU A 113 18.08 -17.95 2.71
C LEU A 113 17.77 -18.55 4.08
N ALA A 114 17.02 -17.84 4.93
CA ALA A 114 16.59 -18.35 6.24
C ALA A 114 15.74 -19.61 6.09
N TYR A 115 14.77 -19.55 5.18
CA TYR A 115 13.91 -20.69 4.85
C TYR A 115 14.74 -21.88 4.37
N ARG A 116 15.69 -21.65 3.46
CA ARG A 116 16.54 -22.72 2.94
C ARG A 116 17.45 -23.33 4.01
N ALA A 117 17.95 -22.54 4.95
CA ALA A 117 18.73 -23.04 6.07
C ALA A 117 17.89 -23.94 6.98
N LEU A 118 16.63 -23.57 7.25
CA LEU A 118 15.67 -24.38 8.01
C LEU A 118 15.37 -25.71 7.32
N GLU A 119 15.11 -25.70 6.01
CA GLU A 119 14.93 -26.94 5.23
C GLU A 119 16.14 -27.88 5.32
N ASN A 120 17.35 -27.31 5.42
CA ASN A 120 18.59 -28.06 5.53
C ASN A 120 18.97 -28.41 6.98
N GLY A 121 18.02 -28.33 7.92
CA GLY A 121 18.20 -28.82 9.30
C GLY A 121 18.68 -27.77 10.31
N ALA A 122 18.78 -26.49 9.94
CA ALA A 122 18.92 -25.44 10.93
C ALA A 122 17.66 -25.40 11.81
N SER A 123 17.84 -25.22 13.12
CA SER A 123 16.73 -25.12 14.06
C SER A 123 16.60 -23.69 14.58
N LEU A 124 15.37 -23.19 14.58
CA LEU A 124 15.03 -21.96 15.27
C LEU A 124 14.09 -22.32 16.42
N HIS A 125 14.46 -21.92 17.64
CA HIS A 125 13.61 -22.12 18.82
C HIS A 125 12.23 -21.43 18.66
N ARG A 126 12.20 -20.30 17.94
CA ARG A 126 10.98 -19.61 17.49
C ARG A 126 11.21 -18.96 16.14
N VAL A 127 10.21 -18.99 15.26
CA VAL A 127 10.26 -18.25 13.99
C VAL A 127 9.84 -16.81 14.26
N ASN A 128 10.82 -15.93 14.47
CA ASN A 128 10.62 -14.49 14.60
C ASN A 128 11.80 -13.71 13.99
N LYS A 129 11.65 -12.38 13.88
CA LYS A 129 12.66 -11.50 13.29
C LYS A 129 14.03 -11.63 13.97
N GLN A 130 14.07 -11.75 15.29
CA GLN A 130 15.32 -11.84 16.04
C GLN A 130 16.04 -13.17 15.78
N ALA A 131 15.31 -14.29 15.75
CA ALA A 131 15.87 -15.60 15.47
C ALA A 131 16.47 -15.68 14.06
N ILE A 132 15.85 -15.02 13.06
CA ILE A 132 16.41 -14.91 11.72
C ILE A 132 17.68 -14.04 11.71
N ASN A 133 17.68 -12.91 12.42
CA ASN A 133 18.89 -12.08 12.55
C ASN A 133 20.04 -12.84 13.21
N ASP A 134 19.73 -13.64 14.23
CA ASP A 134 20.70 -14.45 14.96
C ASP A 134 21.32 -15.54 14.08
N LEU A 135 20.50 -16.20 13.24
CA LEU A 135 20.96 -17.17 12.24
C LEU A 135 22.03 -16.59 11.31
N PHE A 136 21.87 -15.33 10.92
CA PHE A 136 22.82 -14.61 10.07
C PHE A 136 23.84 -13.77 10.84
N ARG A 137 23.79 -13.79 12.18
CA ARG A 137 24.64 -12.99 13.08
C ARG A 137 24.58 -11.48 12.76
N VAL A 138 23.44 -11.01 12.27
CA VAL A 138 23.23 -9.59 11.91
C VAL A 138 23.36 -8.72 13.17
N GLY A 139 24.30 -7.77 13.15
CA GLY A 139 24.54 -6.85 14.26
C GLY A 139 25.07 -7.49 15.54
N LYS A 140 25.60 -8.72 15.48
CA LYS A 140 26.24 -9.41 16.62
C LYS A 140 27.75 -9.49 16.43
N GLY A 141 28.49 -9.33 17.53
CA GLY A 141 29.95 -9.49 17.54
C GLY A 141 30.68 -8.38 16.78
N GLU A 142 31.80 -8.73 16.17
CA GLU A 142 32.48 -7.81 15.26
C GLU A 142 31.69 -7.71 13.95
N THR A 143 31.79 -6.58 13.25
CA THR A 143 31.06 -6.38 11.97
C THR A 143 31.48 -7.38 10.87
N ARG A 144 32.49 -8.23 11.11
CA ARG A 144 32.91 -9.33 10.23
C ARG A 144 32.08 -10.60 10.42
N ASP A 145 31.35 -10.72 11.52
CA ASP A 145 30.54 -11.89 11.84
C ASP A 145 29.19 -11.90 11.10
N ASP A 146 28.73 -10.76 10.59
CA ASP A 146 27.47 -10.64 9.84
C ASP A 146 27.60 -11.30 8.46
N LEU A 147 26.96 -12.46 8.32
CA LEU A 147 27.02 -13.28 7.10
C LEU A 147 26.38 -12.60 5.89
N LEU A 148 25.49 -11.63 6.09
CA LEU A 148 24.83 -10.90 5.00
C LEU A 148 25.62 -9.65 4.59
N ARG A 149 26.73 -9.35 5.24
CA ARG A 149 27.58 -8.21 4.86
C ARG A 149 28.26 -8.41 3.51
N CYS A 150 28.55 -9.65 3.12
CA CYS A 150 29.11 -9.97 1.80
C CYS A 150 28.08 -9.85 0.66
N VAL A 151 26.79 -9.71 0.99
CA VAL A 151 25.72 -9.51 0.00
C VAL A 151 25.31 -8.04 0.00
N THR A 152 25.78 -7.30 -0.99
CA THR A 152 25.34 -5.93 -1.27
C THR A 152 24.30 -5.94 -2.37
N VAL A 153 23.17 -5.30 -2.10
CA VAL A 153 22.08 -5.12 -3.06
C VAL A 153 21.87 -3.62 -3.22
N GLN A 154 21.98 -3.15 -4.45
CA GLN A 154 21.71 -1.76 -4.80
C GLN A 154 20.20 -1.56 -5.01
N ASP A 155 19.78 -0.31 -4.91
CA ASP A 155 18.42 0.10 -5.25
C ASP A 155 18.13 -0.20 -6.73
N ALA A 156 16.89 -0.57 -7.01
CA ALA A 156 16.43 -0.71 -8.38
C ALA A 156 16.39 0.66 -9.06
N HIS A 157 16.48 0.66 -10.39
CA HIS A 157 16.23 1.88 -11.16
C HIS A 157 14.81 2.41 -10.87
N PRO A 158 14.64 3.74 -10.86
CA PRO A 158 13.34 4.34 -10.68
C PRO A 158 12.34 3.85 -11.73
N VAL A 159 11.10 3.70 -11.30
CA VAL A 159 9.96 3.23 -12.07
C VAL A 159 9.17 4.44 -12.53
N SER A 160 8.58 4.38 -13.73
CA SER A 160 7.77 5.51 -14.22
C SER A 160 6.50 5.67 -13.39
N GLU A 161 6.05 6.90 -13.18
CA GLU A 161 4.75 7.17 -12.54
C GLU A 161 3.58 6.53 -13.31
N ALA A 162 3.72 6.37 -14.64
CA ALA A 162 2.73 5.69 -15.48
C ALA A 162 2.58 4.19 -15.15
N GLU A 163 3.51 3.61 -14.38
CA GLU A 163 3.42 2.23 -13.90
C GLU A 163 2.84 2.15 -12.46
N LEU A 164 2.52 3.29 -11.85
CA LEU A 164 1.81 3.35 -10.58
C LEU A 164 0.30 3.31 -10.79
N ALA A 165 -0.38 2.65 -9.87
CA ALA A 165 -1.83 2.59 -9.82
C ALA A 165 -2.29 2.63 -8.36
N LEU A 166 -3.46 3.21 -8.13
CA LEU A 166 -4.14 3.10 -6.85
C LEU A 166 -4.77 1.70 -6.75
N CYS A 167 -4.50 1.00 -5.65
CA CYS A 167 -4.97 -0.36 -5.43
C CYS A 167 -5.76 -0.48 -4.13
N GLU A 168 -6.95 -1.07 -4.19
CA GLU A 168 -7.72 -1.44 -3.00
C GLU A 168 -7.25 -2.79 -2.46
N ILE A 169 -6.88 -2.84 -1.17
CA ILE A 169 -6.49 -4.10 -0.51
C ILE A 169 -7.72 -4.77 0.09
N LYS A 170 -8.13 -5.89 -0.50
CA LYS A 170 -9.18 -6.75 0.04
C LYS A 170 -8.57 -7.87 0.86
N THR A 171 -8.96 -7.95 2.13
CA THR A 171 -8.50 -9.02 3.02
C THR A 171 -9.49 -10.17 2.99
N TYR A 172 -9.02 -11.40 2.81
CA TYR A 172 -9.86 -12.59 2.87
C TYR A 172 -9.48 -13.46 4.06
N SER A 173 -10.44 -14.22 4.58
CA SER A 173 -10.23 -15.26 5.58
C SER A 173 -10.83 -16.57 5.11
N LEU A 174 -10.14 -17.66 5.42
CA LEU A 174 -10.61 -19.00 5.13
C LEU A 174 -11.48 -19.49 6.30
N ASP A 175 -12.70 -19.90 6.02
CA ASP A 175 -13.52 -20.59 7.03
C ASP A 175 -13.12 -22.07 7.16
N ARG A 176 -13.66 -22.75 8.18
CA ARG A 176 -13.36 -24.17 8.45
C ARG A 176 -13.76 -25.10 7.30
N SER A 177 -14.66 -24.66 6.42
CA SER A 177 -15.06 -25.39 5.22
C SER A 177 -14.15 -25.15 4.03
N GLY A 178 -13.10 -24.33 4.16
CA GLY A 178 -12.19 -23.99 3.07
C GLY A 178 -12.74 -22.92 2.12
N THR A 179 -13.80 -22.22 2.51
CA THR A 179 -14.38 -21.14 1.70
C THR A 179 -13.76 -19.80 2.08
N LEU A 180 -13.35 -19.01 1.09
CA LEU A 180 -12.83 -17.66 1.28
C LEU A 180 -13.97 -16.68 1.55
N ARG A 181 -13.82 -15.87 2.59
CA ARG A 181 -14.74 -14.78 2.96
C ARG A 181 -13.97 -13.48 3.08
N GLU A 182 -14.44 -12.43 2.42
CA GLU A 182 -13.89 -11.09 2.54
C GLU A 182 -14.10 -10.56 3.97
N ARG A 183 -13.03 -10.11 4.62
CA ARG A 183 -13.07 -9.44 5.92
C ARG A 183 -13.31 -7.95 5.70
N GLY A 184 -14.38 -7.40 6.28
CA GLY A 184 -14.62 -5.95 6.33
C GLY A 184 -15.91 -5.45 5.69
N ARG A 185 -16.62 -6.26 4.90
CA ARG A 185 -18.03 -5.99 4.57
C ARG A 185 -18.91 -6.53 5.69
N THR A 186 -19.39 -5.64 6.57
CA THR A 186 -20.61 -5.92 7.33
C THR A 186 -21.68 -6.22 6.29
N MET A 187 -22.10 -7.49 6.20
CA MET A 187 -23.27 -7.84 5.40
C MET A 187 -24.43 -6.96 5.91
N PRO A 188 -25.23 -6.32 5.03
CA PRO A 188 -26.56 -5.93 5.46
C PRO A 188 -27.23 -7.23 5.91
N SER A 189 -27.66 -7.28 7.17
CA SER A 189 -28.51 -8.34 7.65
C SER A 189 -29.79 -8.29 6.81
N VAL A 190 -29.90 -9.16 5.82
CA VAL A 190 -31.18 -9.43 5.17
C VAL A 190 -31.98 -10.20 6.20
N SER A 191 -32.71 -9.47 7.06
CA SER A 191 -33.80 -10.04 7.84
C SER A 191 -34.77 -10.64 6.84
N ARG A 192 -34.85 -11.97 6.85
CA ARG A 192 -35.80 -12.77 6.10
C ARG A 192 -37.21 -12.29 6.49
N ALA A 193 -37.82 -11.44 5.67
CA ALA A 193 -39.24 -11.19 5.74
C ALA A 193 -39.94 -12.48 5.32
N GLU A 194 -40.39 -13.26 6.30
CA GLU A 194 -41.32 -14.36 6.11
C GLU A 194 -42.60 -13.80 5.49
N ARG A 195 -42.69 -13.84 4.14
CA ARG A 195 -43.98 -13.79 3.47
C ARG A 195 -44.66 -15.12 3.74
N SER A 196 -45.51 -15.12 4.76
CA SER A 196 -46.59 -16.07 4.96
C SER A 196 -47.45 -16.11 3.69
N SER A 197 -47.20 -17.09 2.84
CA SER A 197 -48.14 -17.54 1.82
C SER A 197 -49.12 -18.49 2.48
N ARG A 198 -50.30 -17.98 2.88
CA ARG A 198 -51.46 -18.83 3.14
C ARG A 198 -51.99 -19.36 1.80
N PRO A 199 -52.24 -20.66 1.64
CA PRO A 199 -52.98 -21.17 0.50
C PRO A 199 -54.47 -20.84 0.65
N MET A 200 -55.07 -20.29 -0.41
CA MET A 200 -56.53 -20.27 -0.59
C MET A 200 -57.00 -21.72 -0.81
N SER A 201 -57.89 -22.19 0.05
CA SER A 201 -58.85 -23.24 -0.28
C SER A 201 -60.19 -22.58 -0.61
N LEU A 202 -60.85 -23.08 -1.64
CA LEU A 202 -62.22 -22.76 -2.07
C LEU A 202 -63.22 -22.92 -0.92
#